data_AF-A0AAQ3G3S2-F1
#
_entry.id   AF-A0AAQ3G3S2-F1
#
_cell.length_a   1.000
_cell.length_b   1.000
_cell.length_c   1.000
_cell.angle_alpha   90.00
_cell.angle_beta   90.00
_cell.angle_gamma   90.00
#
_symmetry.space_group_name_H-M   'P 1'
#
loop_
_entity.id
_entity.type
_entity.pdbx_description
1 polymer ?
#
loop_
_entity_poly.entity_id
_entity_poly.type
_entity_poly.pdbx_seq_one_letter_code
_entity_poly.pdbx_strand_id
1 'polypeptide(L)'
;MKLKIVTGALLGLTMMSTAYAATCPTISVTHAQGAEDVTFTSARLKDKDTANSVVICRYEGEADLGVSAGYRNDTPVQATGSNWNGDECATKDGDARKCAFK
;
A
#
# COMPACT_ATOMS: atom_id res chain seq x y z
N MET A 1 42.82 42.35 7.72
CA MET A 1 41.36 42.44 7.46
C MET A 1 40.76 41.06 7.69
N LYS A 2 39.75 40.94 8.56
CA LYS A 2 39.16 39.65 8.97
C LYS A 2 38.06 39.23 7.97
N LEU A 3 38.25 38.11 7.29
CA LEU A 3 37.28 37.52 6.37
C LEU A 3 36.11 36.92 7.19
N LYS A 4 34.89 37.43 7.01
CA LYS A 4 33.67 36.88 7.61
C LYS A 4 33.08 35.86 6.64
N ILE A 5 33.21 34.57 6.95
CA ILE A 5 32.53 33.49 6.22
C ILE A 5 31.07 33.51 6.68
N VAL A 6 30.16 33.87 5.78
CA VAL A 6 28.73 33.79 6.02
C VAL A 6 28.30 32.34 5.80
N THR A 7 27.86 31.71 6.89
CA THR A 7 27.27 30.37 6.95
C THR A 7 26.02 30.33 6.07
N GLY A 8 26.13 29.78 4.86
CA GLY A 8 24.99 29.49 4.00
C GLY A 8 24.27 28.24 4.50
N ALA A 9 23.15 28.43 5.19
CA ALA A 9 22.24 27.32 5.49
C ALA A 9 21.62 26.83 4.17
N LEU A 10 22.03 25.63 3.72
CA LEU A 10 21.30 24.89 2.72
C LEU A 10 19.94 24.52 3.32
N LEU A 11 18.92 25.32 3.04
CA LEU A 11 17.52 24.93 3.24
C LEU A 11 17.22 23.84 2.21
N GLY A 12 17.51 22.60 2.56
CA GLY A 12 17.04 21.44 1.82
C GLY A 12 15.51 21.46 1.83
N LEU A 13 14.92 21.77 0.68
CA LEU A 13 13.49 21.59 0.45
C LEU A 13 13.24 20.08 0.49
N THR A 14 12.92 19.54 1.67
CA THR A 14 12.35 18.20 1.75
C THR A 14 10.98 18.30 1.08
N MET A 15 10.92 17.85 -0.17
CA MET A 15 9.63 17.64 -0.84
C MET A 15 8.88 16.61 0.01
N MET A 16 8.02 17.09 0.91
CA MET A 16 7.09 16.24 1.63
C MET A 16 6.05 15.82 0.62
N SER A 17 6.37 14.76 -0.13
CA SER A 17 5.43 14.05 -0.98
C SER A 17 4.30 13.59 -0.08
N THR A 18 3.20 14.33 -0.06
CA THR A 18 1.93 13.84 0.45
C THR A 18 1.44 12.76 -0.51
N ALA A 19 2.11 11.60 -0.50
CA ALA A 19 1.58 10.41 -1.12
C ALA A 19 0.26 10.12 -0.39
N TYR A 20 -0.85 10.29 -1.10
CA TYR A 20 -2.15 9.88 -0.62
C TYR A 20 -2.06 8.41 -0.21
N ALA A 21 -2.63 8.06 0.95
CA ALA A 21 -2.66 6.67 1.38
C ALA A 21 -3.42 5.85 0.33
N ALA A 22 -2.71 4.94 -0.33
CA ALA A 22 -3.25 4.01 -1.29
C ALA A 22 -3.97 2.87 -0.57
N THR A 23 -4.91 2.24 -1.27
CA THR A 23 -5.61 1.05 -0.80
C THR A 23 -5.54 -0.04 -1.85
N CYS A 24 -5.74 -1.29 -1.42
CA CYS A 24 -5.94 -2.39 -2.35
C CYS A 24 -7.11 -2.08 -3.29
N PRO A 25 -6.97 -2.34 -4.61
CA PRO A 25 -8.01 -2.01 -5.59
C PRO A 25 -9.25 -2.90 -5.39
N THR A 26 -10.39 -2.45 -5.89
CA THR A 26 -11.54 -3.34 -6.09
C THR A 26 -11.26 -4.24 -7.30
N ILE A 27 -11.64 -5.51 -7.21
CA ILE A 27 -11.45 -6.49 -8.29
C ILE A 27 -12.79 -7.14 -8.62
N SER A 28 -13.06 -7.23 -9.92
CA SER A 28 -14.16 -8.01 -10.48
C SER A 28 -13.57 -9.13 -11.35
N VAL A 29 -14.10 -10.35 -11.22
CA VAL A 29 -13.68 -11.51 -12.00
C VAL A 29 -14.81 -11.92 -12.92
N THR A 30 -14.53 -12.04 -14.22
CA THR A 30 -15.47 -12.59 -15.20
C THR A 30 -15.05 -14.02 -15.55
N HIS A 31 -16.00 -14.94 -15.51
CA HIS A 31 -15.83 -16.35 -15.83
C HIS A 31 -17.02 -16.85 -16.68
N ALA A 32 -17.01 -18.12 -17.08
CA ALA A 32 -17.97 -18.65 -18.04
C ALA A 32 -19.44 -18.58 -17.56
N GLN A 33 -19.68 -18.48 -16.25
CA GLN A 33 -21.02 -18.40 -15.65
C GLN A 33 -21.48 -16.97 -15.33
N GLY A 34 -20.62 -15.95 -15.43
CA GLY A 34 -20.97 -14.58 -15.10
C GLY A 34 -19.78 -13.72 -14.64
N ALA A 35 -20.08 -12.62 -13.97
CA ALA A 35 -19.09 -11.78 -13.32
C ALA A 35 -19.44 -11.64 -11.84
N GLU A 36 -18.41 -11.60 -10.99
CA GLU A 36 -18.54 -11.39 -9.56
C GLU A 36 -17.51 -10.38 -9.05
N ASP A 37 -17.89 -9.59 -8.06
CA ASP A 37 -16.98 -8.72 -7.33
C ASP A 37 -16.41 -9.49 -6.14
N VAL A 38 -15.09 -9.63 -6.09
CA VAL A 38 -14.43 -10.36 -5.00
C VAL A 38 -14.23 -9.46 -3.78
N THR A 39 -14.41 -10.03 -2.60
CA THR A 39 -14.32 -9.30 -1.34
C THR A 39 -12.89 -9.27 -0.85
N PHE A 40 -12.39 -8.08 -0.52
CA PHE A 40 -11.06 -7.91 0.07
C PHE A 40 -10.98 -8.56 1.47
N THR A 41 -9.96 -9.35 1.72
CA THR A 41 -9.79 -10.05 3.01
C THR A 41 -8.55 -9.59 3.76
N SER A 42 -7.43 -9.43 3.07
CA SER A 42 -6.15 -9.12 3.71
C SER A 42 -5.14 -8.48 2.78
N ALA A 43 -4.16 -7.80 3.38
CA ALA A 43 -2.98 -7.29 2.68
C ALA A 43 -1.71 -7.71 3.43
N ARG A 44 -0.62 -7.90 2.68
CA ARG A 44 0.71 -8.15 3.25
C ARG A 44 1.73 -7.22 2.62
N LEU A 45 2.57 -6.61 3.46
CA LEU A 45 3.78 -5.93 3.00
C LEU A 45 4.90 -6.94 2.82
N LYS A 46 5.59 -6.88 1.68
CA LYS A 46 6.80 -7.66 1.40
C LYS A 46 7.90 -6.72 0.95
N ASP A 47 9.12 -6.95 1.45
CA ASP A 47 10.32 -6.16 1.11
C ASP A 47 10.11 -4.64 1.31
N LYS A 48 9.31 -4.28 2.32
CA LYS A 48 8.68 -2.96 2.49
C LYS A 48 9.66 -1.80 2.65
N ASP A 49 10.87 -2.07 3.14
CA ASP A 49 11.87 -1.03 3.40
C ASP A 49 12.80 -0.81 2.19
N THR A 50 12.44 -1.34 1.02
CA THR A 50 13.24 -1.31 -0.21
C THR A 50 12.43 -0.78 -1.40
N ALA A 51 13.12 -0.43 -2.49
CA ALA A 51 12.47 -0.12 -3.77
C ALA A 51 11.70 -1.33 -4.35
N ASN A 52 12.03 -2.55 -3.95
CA ASN A 52 11.33 -3.76 -4.44
C ASN A 52 10.05 -4.07 -3.64
N SER A 53 9.55 -3.10 -2.86
CA SER A 53 8.38 -3.30 -2.02
C SER A 53 7.17 -3.78 -2.83
N VAL A 54 6.40 -4.68 -2.21
CA VAL A 54 5.13 -5.18 -2.78
C VAL A 54 4.07 -5.20 -1.70
N VAL A 55 2.89 -4.65 -2.00
CA VAL A 55 1.69 -4.92 -1.22
C VAL A 55 0.90 -6.04 -1.90
N ILE A 56 0.76 -7.18 -1.23
CA ILE A 56 0.01 -8.33 -1.71
C ILE A 56 -1.40 -8.26 -1.13
N CYS A 57 -2.36 -7.84 -1.94
CA CYS A 57 -3.78 -7.79 -1.62
C CYS A 57 -4.43 -9.14 -1.94
N ARG A 58 -5.24 -9.65 -1.02
CA ARG A 58 -5.96 -10.92 -1.15
C ARG A 58 -7.46 -10.70 -1.07
N TYR A 59 -8.18 -11.50 -1.83
CA TYR A 59 -9.61 -11.43 -1.98
C TYR A 59 -10.20 -12.83 -2.07
N GLU A 60 -11.45 -12.95 -1.64
CA GLU A 60 -12.24 -14.17 -1.73
C GLU A 60 -13.53 -13.87 -2.49
N GLY A 61 -13.94 -14.79 -3.35
CA GLY A 61 -15.21 -14.79 -4.08
C GLY A 61 -16.02 -16.06 -3.78
N GLU A 62 -17.04 -16.30 -4.58
CA GLU A 62 -17.89 -17.48 -4.46
C GLU A 62 -17.14 -18.77 -4.83
N ALA A 63 -17.66 -19.93 -4.40
CA ALA A 63 -17.18 -21.26 -4.79
C ALA A 63 -15.64 -21.46 -4.65
N ASP A 64 -15.07 -21.00 -3.53
CA ASP A 64 -13.64 -21.05 -3.20
C ASP A 64 -12.73 -20.25 -4.15
N LEU A 65 -13.26 -19.26 -4.86
CA LEU A 65 -12.47 -18.35 -5.67
C LEU A 65 -11.53 -17.51 -4.79
N GLY A 66 -10.23 -17.67 -4.98
CA GLY A 66 -9.20 -16.83 -4.36
C GLY A 66 -8.51 -15.94 -5.40
N VAL A 67 -8.37 -14.65 -5.10
CA VAL A 67 -7.63 -13.69 -5.95
C VAL A 67 -6.51 -13.04 -5.16
N SER A 68 -5.39 -12.80 -5.83
CA SER A 68 -4.29 -12.02 -5.28
C SER A 68 -3.81 -10.97 -6.29
N ALA A 69 -3.59 -9.75 -5.81
CA ALA A 69 -3.03 -8.65 -6.59
C ALA A 69 -1.79 -8.10 -5.91
N GLY A 70 -0.73 -7.84 -6.68
CA GLY A 70 0.50 -7.22 -6.20
C GLY A 70 0.59 -5.76 -6.63
N TYR A 71 0.70 -4.84 -5.67
CA TYR A 71 0.98 -3.44 -5.92
C TYR A 71 2.49 -3.16 -5.73
N ARG A 72 3.13 -2.55 -6.73
CA ARG A 72 4.54 -2.13 -6.70
C ARG A 72 4.63 -0.65 -7.08
N ASN A 73 5.48 0.10 -6.39
CA ASN A 73 5.64 1.53 -6.62
C ASN A 73 7.12 1.98 -6.66
N ASP A 74 8.06 1.04 -6.71
CA ASP A 74 9.50 1.30 -6.72
C ASP A 74 10.02 2.15 -5.54
N THR A 75 9.25 2.22 -4.46
CA THR A 75 9.55 2.96 -3.22
C THR A 75 9.29 2.09 -2.01
N PRO A 76 9.94 2.34 -0.86
CA PRO A 76 9.51 1.75 0.40
C PRO A 76 8.02 2.02 0.67
N VAL A 77 7.34 1.07 1.32
CA VAL A 77 5.92 1.16 1.67
C VAL A 77 5.76 1.15 3.19
N GLN A 78 4.93 2.05 3.69
CA GLN A 78 4.55 2.14 5.09
C GLN A 78 3.07 1.80 5.28
N ALA A 79 2.79 0.90 6.23
CA ALA A 79 1.44 0.64 6.73
C ALA A 79 0.84 1.90 7.39
N THR A 80 -0.37 2.30 6.99
CA THR A 80 -1.06 3.47 7.56
C THR A 80 -2.49 3.20 8.03
N GLY A 81 -3.11 2.10 7.57
CA GLY A 81 -4.44 1.67 7.98
C GLY A 81 -4.49 1.15 9.43
N SER A 82 -5.69 1.18 10.02
CA SER A 82 -5.91 0.82 11.42
C SER A 82 -5.76 -0.67 11.73
N ASN A 83 -5.83 -1.55 10.73
CA ASN A 83 -5.83 -3.00 10.91
C ASN A 83 -4.48 -3.66 10.63
N TRP A 84 -3.43 -2.89 10.36
CA TRP A 84 -2.09 -3.44 10.25
C TRP A 84 -1.59 -3.95 11.60
N ASN A 85 -1.04 -5.17 11.59
CA ASN A 85 -0.33 -5.78 12.70
C ASN A 85 1.04 -6.25 12.18
N GLY A 86 2.04 -5.37 12.31
CA GLY A 86 3.30 -5.54 11.60
C GLY A 86 3.09 -5.46 10.09
N ASP A 87 3.56 -6.48 9.37
CA ASP A 87 3.52 -6.53 7.91
C ASP A 87 2.26 -7.21 7.35
N GLU A 88 1.31 -7.58 8.21
CA GLU A 88 0.05 -8.22 7.81
C GLU A 88 -1.14 -7.31 8.18
N CYS A 89 -2.17 -7.30 7.36
CA CYS A 89 -3.43 -6.64 7.64
C CYS A 89 -4.59 -7.54 7.23
N ALA A 90 -5.66 -7.53 8.01
CA ALA A 90 -6.86 -8.31 7.73
C ALA A 90 -8.12 -7.50 8.05
N THR A 91 -9.19 -7.80 7.32
CA THR A 91 -10.53 -7.22 7.54
C THR A 91 -11.56 -8.33 7.48
N LYS A 92 -12.69 -8.14 8.18
CA LYS A 92 -13.84 -9.05 8.10
C LYS A 92 -15.00 -8.45 7.30
N ASP A 93 -14.93 -7.16 7.00
CA ASP A 93 -16.00 -6.38 6.39
C ASP A 93 -15.65 -5.87 5.00
N GLY A 94 -14.55 -6.35 4.41
CA GLY A 94 -14.16 -5.99 3.05
C GLY A 94 -13.53 -4.60 2.91
N ASP A 95 -13.40 -3.82 3.99
CA ASP A 95 -12.96 -2.43 3.90
C ASP A 95 -11.42 -2.32 3.75
N ALA A 96 -10.96 -2.28 2.50
CA ALA A 96 -9.56 -2.12 2.14
C ALA A 96 -8.90 -0.85 2.72
N ARG A 97 -9.68 0.18 3.11
CA ARG A 97 -9.13 1.39 3.74
C ARG A 97 -8.53 1.12 5.11
N LYS A 98 -8.99 0.08 5.80
CA LYS A 98 -8.39 -0.37 7.08
C LYS A 98 -6.99 -0.95 6.89
N CYS A 99 -6.64 -1.33 5.65
CA CYS A 99 -5.32 -1.79 5.24
C CYS A 99 -4.61 -0.78 4.31
N ALA A 100 -4.93 0.52 4.43
CA ALA A 100 -4.27 1.56 3.64
C ALA A 100 -2.74 1.60 3.89
N PHE A 101 -1.99 2.03 2.88
CA PHE A 101 -0.53 2.11 2.88
C PHE A 101 -0.05 3.31 2.07
N LYS A 102 1.22 3.72 2.20
CA LYS A 102 1.82 4.81 1.42
C LYS A 102 3.27 4.54 1.07
#